data_AF-A0A3R5QQM1-F1
#
_entry.id   AF-A0A3R5QQM1-F1
#
_cell.length_a   1.000
_cell.length_b   1.000
_cell.length_c   1.000
_cell.angle_alpha   90.00
_cell.angle_beta   90.00
_cell.angle_gamma   90.00
#
_symmetry.space_group_name_H-M   'P 1'
#
loop_
_entity.id
_entity.type
_entity.pdbx_description
1 polymer ?
#
loop_
_entity_poly.entity_id
_entity_poly.type
_entity_poly.pdbx_seq_one_letter_code
_entity_poly.pdbx_strand_id
1 'polypeptide(L)'
;MRLSTVTLLACLASAAAFLPVVPHHRAPARASFALRASTSDSVRAIILKNTGDDPKVSEYLSKTGDDKAEFEELGFDSLDMVEFSINLQKEFDLPDMSEEAFAGLKTVDDVVKFIEGIKK
;
A
#
# COMPACT_ATOMS: atom_id res chain seq x y z
N MET A 1 -36.18 53.19 22.51
CA MET A 1 -35.24 53.92 23.39
C MET A 1 -34.05 53.02 23.64
N ARG A 2 -32.84 53.54 23.44
CA ARG A 2 -31.55 52.86 23.64
C ARG A 2 -31.19 52.77 25.13
N LEU A 3 -30.10 52.03 25.41
CA LEU A 3 -29.34 51.82 26.65
C LEU A 3 -29.73 50.54 27.40
N SER A 4 -28.83 49.67 27.89
CA SER A 4 -27.43 49.87 28.33
C SER A 4 -26.59 48.58 28.20
N THR A 5 -25.30 48.77 27.93
CA THR A 5 -24.18 47.83 28.08
C THR A 5 -23.83 47.60 29.55
N VAL A 6 -23.65 46.34 29.99
CA VAL A 6 -22.83 46.01 31.18
C VAL A 6 -22.05 44.70 30.97
N THR A 7 -20.76 44.82 31.24
CA THR A 7 -19.58 43.95 31.22
C THR A 7 -19.66 42.70 32.11
N LEU A 8 -19.08 41.56 31.68
CA LEU A 8 -18.44 40.54 32.55
C LEU A 8 -17.59 39.60 31.65
N LEU A 9 -16.28 39.80 31.46
CA LEU A 9 -15.15 39.32 32.27
C LEU A 9 -15.31 37.91 32.90
N ALA A 10 -14.32 37.07 32.59
CA ALA A 10 -13.88 35.83 33.26
C ALA A 10 -14.62 34.52 32.92
N CYS A 11 -13.90 33.58 32.29
CA CYS A 11 -13.39 32.37 32.96
C CYS A 11 -12.54 31.53 31.99
N LEU A 12 -11.22 31.63 32.13
CA LEU A 12 -10.28 30.57 31.77
C LEU A 12 -10.45 29.46 32.81
N ALA A 13 -10.95 28.29 32.40
CA ALA A 13 -10.87 27.08 33.20
C ALA A 13 -10.49 25.89 32.29
N SER A 14 -9.25 25.47 32.47
CA SER A 14 -8.66 24.25 31.94
C SER A 14 -9.55 23.04 32.24
N ALA A 15 -9.89 22.25 31.21
CA ALA A 15 -10.45 20.92 31.35
C ALA A 15 -9.59 19.92 30.56
N ALA A 16 -8.31 19.82 30.95
CA ALA A 16 -7.51 18.64 30.69
C ALA A 16 -7.82 17.60 31.77
N ALA A 17 -8.86 16.80 31.58
CA ALA A 17 -9.03 15.51 32.26
C ALA A 17 -10.23 14.76 31.65
N PHE A 18 -10.04 13.47 31.41
CA PHE A 18 -11.02 12.49 30.89
C PHE A 18 -11.21 12.45 29.37
N LEU A 19 -10.18 11.98 28.66
CA LEU A 19 -10.45 11.13 27.50
C LEU A 19 -10.75 9.71 28.02
N PRO A 20 -11.87 9.09 27.64
CA PRO A 20 -12.08 7.68 27.90
C PRO A 20 -11.03 6.86 27.15
N VAL A 21 -10.51 5.82 27.80
CA VAL A 21 -9.66 4.79 27.19
C VAL A 21 -10.36 4.24 25.94
N VAL A 22 -9.87 4.61 24.76
CA VAL A 22 -10.37 4.09 23.49
C VAL A 22 -9.91 2.63 23.39
N PRO A 23 -10.81 1.65 23.24
CA PRO A 23 -10.44 0.27 22.98
C PRO A 23 -9.63 0.20 21.69
N HIS A 24 -8.52 -0.53 21.72
CA HIS A 24 -7.73 -0.86 20.54
C HIS A 24 -8.54 -1.69 19.54
N HIS A 25 -9.30 -1.02 18.69
CA HIS A 25 -9.54 -1.49 17.33
C HIS A 25 -8.69 -0.61 16.43
N ARG A 26 -7.50 -1.12 16.10
CA ARG A 26 -6.63 -0.55 15.07
C ARG A 26 -7.43 -0.56 13.77
N ALA A 27 -8.11 0.56 13.48
CA ALA A 27 -8.67 0.80 12.17
C ALA A 27 -7.50 0.68 11.18
N PRO A 28 -7.62 -0.09 10.09
CA PRO A 28 -6.65 0.04 9.02
C PRO A 28 -6.72 1.50 8.58
N ALA A 29 -5.57 2.16 8.57
CA ALA A 29 -5.45 3.46 7.96
C ALA A 29 -5.86 3.31 6.50
N ARG A 30 -7.13 3.59 6.21
CA ARG A 30 -7.60 3.92 4.86
C ARG A 30 -7.03 5.29 4.57
N ALA A 31 -5.72 5.32 4.31
CA ALA A 31 -5.07 6.43 3.66
C ALA A 31 -5.83 6.64 2.36
N SER A 32 -6.68 7.66 2.37
CA SER A 32 -7.37 8.15 1.19
C SER A 32 -6.33 8.90 0.37
N PHE A 33 -5.37 8.16 -0.19
CA PHE A 33 -4.41 8.69 -1.13
C PHE A 33 -4.99 8.44 -2.52
N ALA A 34 -5.72 9.43 -3.01
CA ALA A 34 -6.05 9.54 -4.42
C ALA A 34 -4.77 9.93 -5.21
N LEU A 35 -3.70 9.16 -5.04
CA LEU A 35 -2.63 9.07 -6.01
C LEU A 35 -3.09 8.05 -7.03
N ARG A 36 -2.97 8.39 -8.31
CA ARG A 36 -2.93 7.39 -9.36
C ARG A 36 -1.73 6.51 -9.04
N ALA A 37 -1.95 5.40 -8.35
CA ALA A 37 -0.90 4.46 -7.98
C ALA A 37 -0.12 4.13 -9.26
N SER A 38 1.21 4.26 -9.20
CA SER A 38 2.06 3.81 -10.29
C SER A 38 1.84 2.31 -10.49
N THR A 39 2.05 1.78 -11.70
CA THR A 39 2.06 0.33 -11.94
C THR A 39 2.96 -0.37 -10.91
N SER A 40 4.10 0.24 -10.57
CA SER A 40 4.99 -0.21 -9.50
C SER A 40 4.30 -0.32 -8.13
N ASP A 41 3.55 0.69 -7.71
CA ASP A 41 2.87 0.69 -6.41
C ASP A 41 1.85 -0.45 -6.32
N SER A 42 1.10 -0.68 -7.40
CA SER A 42 0.15 -1.79 -7.50
C SER A 42 0.87 -3.14 -7.48
N VAL A 43 1.98 -3.29 -8.21
CA VAL A 43 2.80 -4.51 -8.20
C VAL A 43 3.34 -4.79 -6.79
N ARG A 44 3.89 -3.78 -6.12
CA ARG A 44 4.36 -3.87 -4.73
C ARG A 44 3.22 -4.24 -3.76
N ALA A 45 2.02 -3.70 -3.95
CA ALA A 45 0.87 -4.03 -3.12
C ALA A 45 0.43 -5.50 -3.30
N ILE A 46 0.46 -6.02 -4.53
CA ILE A 46 0.15 -7.44 -4.78
C ILE A 46 1.21 -8.33 -4.14
N ILE A 47 2.49 -7.96 -4.23
CA ILE A 47 3.59 -8.69 -3.58
C ILE A 47 3.33 -8.81 -2.07
N LEU A 48 3.03 -7.70 -1.40
CA LEU A 48 2.74 -7.71 0.05
C LEU A 48 1.52 -8.55 0.40
N LYS A 49 0.47 -8.48 -0.42
CA LYS A 49 -0.74 -9.29 -0.23
C LYS A 49 -0.43 -10.79 -0.32
N ASN A 50 0.39 -11.19 -1.30
CA ASN A 50 0.77 -12.59 -1.49
C ASN A 50 1.69 -13.11 -0.37
N THR A 51 2.58 -12.26 0.16
CA THR A 51 3.47 -12.64 1.27
C THR A 51 2.80 -12.55 2.65
N GLY A 52 1.50 -12.24 2.71
CA GLY A 52 0.76 -12.13 3.97
C GLY A 52 1.14 -10.91 4.82
N ASP A 53 1.52 -9.81 4.16
CA ASP A 53 1.96 -8.55 4.78
C ASP A 53 3.17 -8.73 5.72
N ASP A 54 4.13 -9.59 5.36
CA ASP A 54 5.34 -9.79 6.17
C ASP A 54 6.09 -8.45 6.35
N PRO A 55 6.31 -8.01 7.61
CA PRO A 55 7.02 -6.77 7.90
C PRO A 55 8.41 -6.70 7.24
N LYS A 56 9.11 -7.82 7.10
CA LYS A 56 10.44 -7.88 6.48
C LYS A 56 10.39 -7.57 4.98
N VAL A 57 9.39 -8.11 4.29
CA VAL A 57 9.15 -7.85 2.87
C VAL A 57 8.83 -6.37 2.66
N SER A 58 7.99 -5.80 3.52
CA SER A 58 7.64 -4.37 3.45
C SER A 58 8.86 -3.45 3.68
N GLU A 59 9.72 -3.79 4.64
CA GLU A 59 10.95 -3.05 4.92
C GLU A 59 11.94 -3.19 3.76
N TYR A 60 12.09 -4.40 3.21
CA TYR A 60 12.95 -4.65 2.05
C TYR A 60 12.51 -3.84 0.84
N LEU A 61 11.23 -3.88 0.46
CA LEU A 61 10.70 -3.09 -0.67
C LEU A 61 10.82 -1.58 -0.44
N SER A 62 10.75 -1.13 0.81
CA SER A 62 10.91 0.30 1.13
C SER A 62 12.36 0.76 0.98
N LYS A 63 13.33 -0.14 1.17
CA LYS A 63 14.76 0.15 1.11
C LYS A 63 15.38 -0.15 -0.26
N THR A 64 14.79 -1.08 -0.99
CA THR A 64 15.29 -1.59 -2.27
C THR A 64 14.50 -0.97 -3.43
N GLY A 65 15.22 -0.50 -4.46
CA GLY A 65 14.60 -0.02 -5.70
C GLY A 65 14.02 -1.16 -6.53
N ASP A 66 13.03 -0.87 -7.38
CA ASP A 66 12.33 -1.90 -8.15
C ASP A 66 13.25 -2.67 -9.10
N ASP A 67 14.34 -2.05 -9.55
CA ASP A 67 15.39 -2.64 -10.40
C ASP A 67 16.26 -3.67 -9.68
N LYS A 68 16.20 -3.70 -8.35
CA LYS A 68 16.99 -4.58 -7.48
C LYS A 68 16.13 -5.50 -6.63
N ALA A 69 14.83 -5.24 -6.55
CA ALA A 69 13.92 -6.04 -5.74
C ALA A 69 13.64 -7.36 -6.46
N GLU A 70 14.47 -8.37 -6.18
CA GLU A 70 14.38 -9.70 -6.77
C GLU A 70 13.35 -10.57 -6.05
N PHE A 71 12.56 -11.35 -6.79
CA PHE A 71 11.54 -12.23 -6.21
C PHE A 71 12.12 -13.32 -5.31
N GLU A 72 13.31 -13.81 -5.62
CA GLU A 72 14.03 -14.79 -4.80
C GLU A 72 14.42 -14.20 -3.43
N GLU A 73 14.87 -12.94 -3.38
CA GLU A 73 15.20 -12.24 -2.12
C GLU A 73 13.95 -11.92 -1.29
N LEU A 74 12.81 -11.73 -1.96
CA LEU A 74 11.49 -11.58 -1.33
C LEU A 74 10.94 -12.91 -0.78
N GLY A 75 11.61 -14.03 -1.07
CA GLY A 75 11.22 -15.36 -0.61
C GLY A 75 10.11 -16.02 -1.42
N PHE A 76 9.86 -15.56 -2.66
CA PHE A 76 8.86 -16.20 -3.51
C PHE A 76 9.38 -17.53 -4.01
N ASP A 77 8.56 -18.57 -3.83
CA ASP A 77 8.75 -19.86 -4.47
C ASP A 77 8.00 -19.96 -5.82
N SER A 78 8.07 -21.13 -6.46
CA SER A 78 7.38 -21.36 -7.73
C SER A 78 5.86 -21.31 -7.63
N LEU A 79 5.27 -21.63 -6.47
CA LEU A 79 3.83 -21.55 -6.24
C LEU A 79 3.40 -20.10 -6.00
N ASP A 80 4.19 -19.36 -5.23
CA ASP A 80 3.97 -17.93 -4.99
C ASP A 80 4.04 -17.14 -6.29
N MET A 81 4.97 -17.51 -7.19
CA MET A 81 5.06 -16.95 -8.54
C MET A 81 3.78 -17.19 -9.36
N VAL A 82 3.22 -18.41 -9.31
CA VAL A 82 1.96 -18.72 -10.00
C VAL A 82 0.81 -17.90 -9.41
N GLU A 83 0.67 -17.83 -8.08
CA GLU A 83 -0.38 -17.03 -7.45
C GLU A 83 -0.22 -15.53 -7.76
N PHE A 84 1.01 -15.05 -7.77
CA PHE A 84 1.34 -13.68 -8.14
C PHE A 84 0.92 -13.37 -9.58
N SER A 85 1.20 -14.27 -10.52
CA SER A 85 0.77 -14.13 -11.92
C SER A 85 -0.74 -14.01 -12.07
N ILE A 86 -1.51 -14.80 -11.31
CA ILE A 86 -2.98 -14.78 -11.35
C ILE A 86 -3.51 -13.45 -10.77
N ASN A 87 -2.90 -12.97 -9.69
CA ASN A 87 -3.30 -11.70 -9.08
C ASN A 87 -2.94 -10.50 -9.96
N LEU A 88 -1.81 -10.54 -10.67
CA LEU A 88 -1.44 -9.54 -11.67
C LEU A 88 -2.44 -9.50 -12.83
N GLN A 89 -2.77 -10.66 -13.40
CA GLN A 89 -3.74 -10.76 -14.50
C GLN A 89 -5.09 -10.16 -14.11
N LYS A 90 -5.57 -10.46 -12.90
CA LYS A 90 -6.83 -9.92 -12.38
C LYS A 90 -6.79 -8.42 -12.10
N GLU A 91 -5.70 -7.91 -11.52
CA GLU A 91 -5.59 -6.49 -11.15
C GLU A 91 -5.45 -5.58 -12.37
N PHE A 92 -4.74 -6.04 -13.40
CA PHE A 92 -4.40 -5.25 -14.58
C PHE A 92 -5.17 -5.63 -15.86
N ASP A 93 -6.11 -6.58 -15.77
CA ASP A 93 -6.87 -7.14 -16.91
C ASP A 93 -5.95 -7.62 -18.04
N LEU A 94 -4.89 -8.35 -17.67
CA LEU A 94 -3.88 -8.86 -18.61
C LEU A 94 -4.36 -10.19 -19.22
N PRO A 95 -3.95 -10.51 -20.47
CA PRO A 95 -4.14 -11.84 -21.01
C PRO A 95 -3.38 -12.90 -20.19
N ASP A 96 -3.79 -14.16 -20.34
CA ASP A 96 -3.11 -15.30 -19.73
C ASP A 96 -1.61 -15.23 -20.05
N MET A 97 -0.80 -15.11 -18.99
CA MET A 97 0.65 -15.09 -19.10
C MET A 97 1.16 -16.53 -19.15
N SER A 98 1.98 -16.84 -20.15
CA SER A 98 2.63 -18.16 -20.20
C SER A 98 3.71 -18.26 -19.12
N GLU A 99 3.98 -19.49 -18.66
CA GLU A 99 5.01 -19.75 -17.65
C GLU A 99 6.39 -19.24 -18.12
N GLU A 100 6.67 -19.30 -19.42
CA GLU A 100 7.93 -18.83 -20.00
C GLU A 100 8.06 -17.30 -19.93
N ALA A 101 6.97 -16.57 -20.14
CA ALA A 101 6.96 -15.12 -20.02
C ALA A 101 7.21 -14.70 -18.57
N PHE A 102 6.68 -15.48 -17.61
CA PHE A 102 6.85 -15.23 -16.18
C PHE A 102 8.24 -15.62 -15.67
N ALA A 103 8.80 -16.73 -16.15
CA ALA A 103 10.13 -17.20 -15.78
C ALA A 103 11.26 -16.22 -16.15
N GLY A 104 11.01 -15.32 -17.10
CA GLY A 104 11.93 -14.25 -17.47
C GLY A 104 11.93 -13.05 -16.51
N LEU A 105 10.93 -12.93 -15.64
CA LEU A 105 10.74 -11.79 -14.74
C LEU A 105 11.47 -12.07 -13.42
N LYS A 106 12.52 -11.30 -13.12
CA LYS A 106 13.35 -11.51 -11.93
C LYS A 106 13.11 -10.45 -10.87
N THR A 107 12.79 -9.24 -11.32
CA THR A 107 12.63 -8.06 -10.45
C THR A 107 11.24 -7.45 -10.56
N VAL A 108 10.89 -6.62 -9.58
CA VAL A 108 9.67 -5.81 -9.60
C VAL A 108 9.62 -4.91 -10.85
N ASP A 109 10.75 -4.29 -11.24
CA ASP A 109 10.83 -3.44 -12.42
C ASP A 109 10.61 -4.21 -13.73
N ASP A 110 11.04 -5.47 -13.83
CA ASP A 110 10.75 -6.31 -15.00
C ASP A 110 9.24 -6.49 -15.19
N VAL A 111 8.52 -6.74 -14.10
CA VAL A 111 7.05 -6.88 -14.11
C VAL A 111 6.38 -5.56 -14.51
N VAL A 112 6.84 -4.44 -13.95
CA VAL A 112 6.31 -3.11 -14.29
C VAL A 112 6.47 -2.82 -15.78
N LYS A 113 7.67 -3.02 -16.32
CA LYS A 113 7.97 -2.83 -17.75
C LYS A 113 7.16 -3.77 -18.63
N PHE A 114 6.97 -5.01 -18.21
CA PHE A 114 6.14 -5.98 -18.92
C PHE A 114 4.69 -5.49 -19.04
N ILE A 115 4.08 -5.05 -17.94
CA ILE A 115 2.70 -4.54 -17.91
C ILE A 115 2.57 -3.28 -18.76
N GLU A 116 3.50 -2.34 -18.64
CA GLU A 116 3.50 -1.11 -19.43
C GLU A 116 3.72 -1.37 -20.93
N GLY A 117 4.44 -2.44 -21.28
CA GLY A 117 4.60 -2.90 -22.65
C GLY A 117 3.30 -3.43 -23.27
N ILE A 118 2.45 -4.09 -22.48
CA ILE A 118 1.15 -4.61 -22.92
C ILE A 118 0.09 -3.52 -23.04
N LYS A 119 0.11 -2.53 -22.14
CA LYS A 119 -0.90 -1.46 -22.07
C LYS A 119 -0.77 -0.39 -23.17
N LYS A 120 0.26 -0.46 -24.02
CA LYS A 120 0.46 0.46 -25.15
C LYS A 120 -0.41 0.10 -26.34
#